data_AF-A0A920DYK7-F1
#
_entry.id   AF-A0A920DYK7-F1
#
_cell.length_a   1.000
_cell.length_b   1.000
_cell.length_c   1.000
_cell.angle_alpha   90.00
_cell.angle_beta   90.00
_cell.angle_gamma   90.00
#
_symmetry.space_group_name_H-M   'P 1'
#
loop_
_entity.id
_entity.type
_entity.pdbx_description
1 polymer ?
#
loop_
_entity_poly.entity_id
_entity_poly.type
_entity_poly.pdbx_seq_one_letter_code
_entity_poly.pdbx_strand_id
1 'polypeptide(L)'
;MVPPFLITCLFAIMQWQLGRTRNCSLCPLQLDPSASALHYGQAIFEGMKAYKDDNGDVFLFRPDQNIKRLNKSAERLAIPQFPEKLFLRVYTNSST
;
A
#
# COMPACT_ATOMS: atom_id res chain seq x y z
N MET A 1 -13.02 6.43 -10.86
CA MET A 1 -12.95 5.07 -11.42
C MET A 1 -12.12 4.21 -10.46
N VAL A 2 -12.63 3.05 -10.02
CA VAL A 2 -11.84 2.13 -9.18
C VAL A 2 -10.94 1.31 -10.11
N PRO A 3 -9.62 1.23 -9.87
CA PRO A 3 -8.72 0.50 -10.75
C PRO A 3 -9.04 -1.01 -10.76
N PRO A 4 -8.80 -1.73 -11.88
CA PRO A 4 -9.08 -3.17 -12.00
C PRO A 4 -8.22 -4.04 -11.08
N PHE A 5 -7.13 -3.49 -10.53
CA PHE A 5 -6.16 -4.24 -9.73
C PHE A 5 -6.10 -3.74 -8.29
N LEU A 6 -5.99 -4.69 -7.37
CA LEU A 6 -5.64 -4.46 -5.97
C LEU A 6 -4.28 -5.11 -5.69
N ILE A 7 -3.38 -4.39 -5.02
CA ILE A 7 -2.06 -4.90 -4.64
C ILE A 7 -2.08 -5.23 -3.16
N THR A 8 -1.70 -6.46 -2.81
CA THR A 8 -1.64 -6.91 -1.41
C THR A 8 -0.23 -7.40 -1.07
N CYS A 9 0.40 -6.77 -0.08
CA CYS A 9 1.66 -7.22 0.52
C CYS A 9 1.37 -7.88 1.88
N LEU A 10 2.16 -8.89 2.24
CA LEU A 10 2.06 -9.59 3.52
C LEU A 10 3.35 -9.41 4.32
N PHE A 11 3.22 -9.28 5.63
CA PHE A 11 4.36 -9.33 6.55
C PHE A 11 4.27 -10.61 7.39
N ALA A 12 5.31 -11.43 7.33
CA ALA A 12 5.39 -12.66 8.09
C ALA A 12 6.86 -12.97 8.41
N ILE A 13 7.13 -13.55 9.59
CA ILE A 13 8.49 -13.93 10.01
C ILE A 13 9.45 -12.74 9.90
N MET A 14 9.03 -11.58 10.44
CA MET A 14 9.80 -10.34 10.44
C MET A 14 10.19 -9.79 9.06
N GLN A 15 9.56 -10.25 7.97
CA GLN A 15 9.88 -9.83 6.61
C GLN A 15 8.64 -9.47 5.79
N TRP A 16 8.79 -8.44 4.96
CA TRP A 16 7.79 -8.08 3.95
C TRP A 16 7.93 -8.98 2.72
N GLN A 17 6.82 -9.58 2.32
CA GLN A 17 6.71 -10.34 1.08
C GLN A 17 6.18 -9.44 -0.04
N LEU A 18 6.69 -9.66 -1.25
CA LEU A 18 6.34 -8.84 -2.42
C LEU A 18 4.84 -8.89 -2.69
N GLY A 19 4.29 -7.73 -3.09
CA GLY A 19 2.87 -7.57 -3.35
C GLY A 19 2.36 -8.50 -4.45
N ARG A 20 1.27 -9.21 -4.18
CA ARG A 20 0.50 -9.92 -5.21
C ARG A 20 -0.55 -8.97 -5.78
N THR A 21 -0.53 -8.76 -7.08
CA THR A 21 -1.61 -8.12 -7.83
C THR A 21 -2.78 -9.08 -7.96
N ARG A 22 -3.95 -8.67 -7.49
CA ARG A 22 -5.21 -9.36 -7.74
C ARG A 22 -5.97 -8.59 -8.80
N ASN A 23 -6.44 -9.29 -9.83
CA ASN A 23 -7.32 -8.73 -10.86
C ASN A 23 -8.75 -8.62 -10.32
N CYS A 24 -8.93 -7.70 -9.37
CA CYS A 24 -10.23 -7.30 -8.86
C CYS A 24 -10.15 -5.94 -8.18
N SER A 25 -11.08 -5.06 -8.54
CA SER A 25 -11.22 -3.72 -7.98
C SER A 25 -11.74 -3.68 -6.54
N LEU A 26 -12.63 -4.61 -6.19
CA LEU A 26 -13.39 -4.63 -4.93
C LEU A 26 -13.49 -6.06 -4.40
N CYS A 27 -12.35 -6.73 -4.22
CA CYS A 27 -12.32 -8.03 -3.55
C CYS A 27 -12.44 -7.85 -2.02
N PRO A 28 -13.26 -8.68 -1.34
CA PRO A 28 -13.20 -8.80 0.11
C PRO A 28 -11.80 -9.20 0.58
N LEU A 29 -11.36 -8.61 1.68
CA LEU A 29 -10.16 -9.05 2.40
C LEU A 29 -10.55 -10.22 3.31
N GLN A 30 -9.87 -11.36 3.16
CA GLN A 30 -9.97 -12.45 4.13
C GLN A 30 -9.08 -12.10 5.33
N LEU A 31 -9.70 -11.92 6.49
CA LEU A 31 -9.04 -11.57 7.74
C LEU A 31 -9.44 -12.58 8.81
N ASP A 32 -8.52 -12.84 9.74
CA ASP A 32 -8.85 -13.60 10.94
C ASP A 32 -9.86 -12.81 11.80
N PRO A 33 -10.89 -13.44 12.38
CA PRO A 33 -11.85 -12.75 13.25
C PRO A 33 -11.21 -12.04 14.44
N SER A 34 -10.03 -12.48 14.89
CA SER A 34 -9.26 -11.87 16.00
C SER A 34 -8.29 -10.77 15.55
N ALA A 35 -8.27 -10.40 14.26
CA ALA A 35 -7.35 -9.40 13.73
C ALA A 35 -7.43 -8.06 14.51
N SER A 36 -6.27 -7.56 14.94
CA SER A 36 -6.18 -6.35 15.78
C SER A 36 -6.71 -5.09 15.09
N ALA A 37 -6.75 -5.06 13.76
CA ALA A 37 -7.40 -4.01 12.99
C ALA A 37 -8.92 -3.89 13.30
N LEU A 38 -9.59 -5.01 13.61
CA LEU A 38 -11.04 -5.06 13.87
C LEU A 38 -11.38 -4.69 15.31
N HIS A 39 -10.55 -5.09 16.28
CA HIS A 39 -10.86 -4.95 17.70
C HIS A 39 -10.20 -3.74 18.37
N TYR A 40 -9.03 -3.35 17.87
CA TYR A 40 -8.18 -2.34 18.52
C TYR A 40 -7.80 -1.20 17.57
N GLY A 41 -8.37 -1.16 16.37
CA GLY A 41 -8.11 -0.11 15.39
C GLY A 41 -6.64 -0.04 14.96
N GLN A 42 -5.88 -1.14 15.04
CA GLN A 42 -4.48 -1.19 14.60
C GLN A 42 -4.41 -1.20 13.07
N ALA A 43 -4.74 -0.07 12.46
CA ALA A 43 -4.77 0.14 11.02
C ALA A 43 -4.31 1.57 10.69
N ILE A 44 -3.57 1.71 9.60
CA ILE A 44 -3.09 2.98 9.07
C ILE A 44 -3.43 3.05 7.59
N PHE A 45 -3.64 4.24 7.07
CA PHE A 45 -3.87 4.46 5.65
C PHE A 45 -3.11 5.68 5.16
N GLU A 46 -2.90 5.75 3.84
CA GLU A 46 -2.32 6.89 3.16
C GLU A 46 -3.11 7.24 1.90
N GLY A 47 -3.04 8.51 1.52
CA GLY A 47 -3.71 9.04 0.34
C GLY A 47 -2.71 9.75 -0.58
N MET A 48 -2.60 9.27 -1.81
CA MET A 48 -1.76 9.88 -2.85
C MET A 48 -2.52 9.90 -4.18
N LYS A 49 -2.17 10.85 -5.04
CA LYS A 49 -2.73 10.98 -6.38
C LYS A 49 -1.66 10.66 -7.42
N ALA A 50 -2.08 9.96 -8.46
CA ALA A 50 -1.34 9.82 -9.70
C ALA A 50 -1.90 10.80 -10.72
N TYR A 51 -1.01 11.44 -11.47
CA TYR A 51 -1.32 12.39 -12.52
C TYR A 51 -0.85 11.80 -13.85
N LYS A 52 -1.56 12.14 -14.93
CA LYS A 52 -1.20 11.73 -16.28
C LYS A 52 -1.01 12.99 -17.11
N ASP A 53 0.09 13.09 -17.85
CA ASP A 53 0.30 14.20 -18.78
C ASP A 53 -0.37 13.95 -20.14
N ASP A 54 -0.25 14.93 -21.04
CA ASP A 54 -0.82 14.83 -22.39
C ASP A 54 -0.13 13.77 -23.26
N ASN A 55 1.12 13.39 -22.93
CA ASN A 55 1.88 12.34 -23.60
C ASN A 55 1.52 10.93 -23.07
N GLY A 56 0.81 10.88 -21.95
CA GLY A 56 0.33 9.68 -21.30
C GLY A 56 1.25 9.13 -20.21
N ASP A 57 2.31 9.84 -19.86
CA ASP A 57 3.22 9.51 -18.77
C ASP A 57 2.54 9.72 -17.41
N VAL A 58 2.80 8.78 -16.48
CA VAL A 58 2.19 8.78 -15.15
C VAL A 58 3.18 9.28 -14.10
N PHE A 59 2.76 10.27 -13.31
CA PHE A 59 3.58 10.89 -12.27
C PHE A 59 2.91 10.83 -10.91
N LEU A 60 3.71 10.70 -9.86
CA LEU A 60 3.28 10.74 -8.47
C LEU A 60 3.76 12.03 -7.81
N PHE A 61 2.88 12.67 -7.04
CA PHE A 61 3.25 13.87 -6.29
C PHE A 61 3.87 13.51 -4.95
N ARG A 62 5.19 13.73 -4.81
CA ARG A 62 5.97 13.58 -3.56
C ARG A 62 5.73 12.23 -2.83
N PRO A 63 5.87 11.08 -3.51
CA PRO A 63 5.63 9.76 -2.90
C PRO A 63 6.54 9.48 -1.69
N ASP A 64 7.73 10.09 -1.66
CA ASP A 64 8.70 10.02 -0.56
C ASP A 64 8.12 10.58 0.76
N GLN A 65 7.26 11.59 0.69
CA GLN A 65 6.64 12.19 1.87
C GLN A 65 5.49 11.33 2.39
N ASN A 66 4.74 10.69 1.49
CA ASN A 66 3.67 9.78 1.85
C ASN A 66 4.22 8.55 2.60
N ILE A 67 5.30 7.93 2.11
CA ILE A 67 5.89 6.77 2.79
C ILE A 67 6.52 7.13 4.14
N LYS A 68 7.15 8.31 4.26
CA LYS A 68 7.65 8.80 5.55
C LYS A 68 6.52 8.95 6.57
N ARG A 69 5.37 9.48 6.15
CA ARG A 69 4.20 9.63 7.01
C ARG A 69 3.56 8.28 7.35
N LEU A 70 3.48 7.36 6.39
CA LEU A 70 3.03 5.99 6.63
C LEU A 70 3.89 5.31 7.70
N ASN A 71 5.22 5.38 7.58
CA ASN A 71 6.14 4.75 8.53
C ASN A 71 6.12 5.40 9.91
N LYS A 72 5.90 6.72 10.00
CA LYS A 72 5.67 7.40 11.28
C LYS A 72 4.40 6.89 11.97
N SER A 73 3.32 6.68 11.22
CA SER A 73 2.07 6.10 11.75
C SER A 73 2.27 4.63 12.13
N ALA A 74 3.03 3.87 11.34
CA ALA A 74 3.35 2.48 11.62
C ALA A 74 4.11 2.34 12.95
N GLU A 75 5.16 3.16 13.15
CA GLU A 75 5.90 3.22 14.41
C GLU A 75 4.99 3.53 15.60
N ARG A 76 4.08 4.50 15.45
CA ARG A 76 3.14 4.89 16.51
C ARG A 76 2.20 3.75 16.94
N LEU A 77 1.82 2.86 16.02
CA LEU A 77 0.93 1.72 16.28
C LEU A 77 1.66 0.39 16.39
N ALA A 78 2.99 0.38 16.54
CA ALA A 78 3.81 -0.82 16.57
C ALA A 78 3.59 -1.77 15.37
N ILE A 79 3.28 -1.20 14.20
CA ILE A 79 3.21 -1.90 12.92
C ILE A 79 4.60 -1.89 12.29
N PRO A 80 5.07 -2.99 11.68
CA PRO A 80 6.33 -3.01 10.94
C PRO A 80 6.37 -1.90 9.88
N GLN A 81 7.47 -1.14 9.86
CA GLN A 81 7.65 -0.09 8.84
C GLN A 81 7.73 -0.72 7.45
N PHE A 82 7.13 -0.05 6.47
CA PHE A 82 7.12 -0.51 5.08
C PHE A 82 8.37 0.02 4.35
N PRO A 83 9.12 -0.84 3.62
CA PRO A 83 10.32 -0.40 2.91
C PRO A 83 10.02 0.57 1.77
N GLU A 84 10.68 1.73 1.76
CA GLU A 84 10.48 2.79 0.76
C GLU A 84 10.72 2.32 -0.68
N LYS A 85 11.75 1.48 -0.90
CA LYS A 85 12.03 0.90 -2.22
C LYS A 85 10.88 0.01 -2.73
N LEU A 86 10.24 -0.75 -1.84
CA LEU A 86 9.08 -1.57 -2.21
C LEU A 86 7.87 -0.70 -2.49
N PHE A 87 7.68 0.39 -1.73
CA PHE A 87 6.58 1.33 -1.92
C PHE A 87 6.60 1.92 -3.32
N LEU A 88 7.76 2.47 -3.73
CA LEU A 88 7.91 3.05 -5.06
C LEU A 88 7.76 2.00 -6.16
N ARG A 89 8.40 0.82 -6.00
CA ARG A 89 8.34 -0.27 -6.99
C ARG A 89 6.91 -0.72 -7.30
N VAL A 90 6.05 -0.78 -6.29
CA VAL A 90 4.66 -1.19 -6.43
C VAL A 90 3.88 -0.25 -7.35
N TYR A 91 4.14 1.05 -7.30
CA TYR A 91 3.42 2.04 -8.11
C TYR A 91 4.08 2.33 -9.47
N THR A 92 5.37 2.06 -9.63
CA THR A 92 6.07 2.29 -10.92
C THR A 92 5.95 1.10 -11.87
N ASN A 93 5.86 -0.12 -11.35
CA ASN A 93 5.89 -1.34 -12.18
C ASN A 93 4.50 -1.94 -12.45
N SER A 94 3.42 -1.30 -11.98
CA SER A 94 2.04 -1.70 -12.25
C SER A 94 1.50 -1.16 -13.58
N SER A 95 2.32 -0.45 -14.37
CA SER A 95 1.97 0.14 -15.65
C SER A 95 2.39 -0.72 -16.85
N THR A 96 2.63 -2.02 -16.66
CA THR A 96 2.93 -2.98 -17.73
C THR A 96 2.21 -4.30 -17.48
#